data_AF-A0A7W1SXR0-F1
#
_entry.id   AF-A0A7W1SXR0-F1
#
_cell.length_a   1.000
_cell.length_b   1.000
_cell.length_c   1.000
_cell.angle_alpha   90.00
_cell.angle_beta   90.00
_cell.angle_gamma   90.00
#
_symmetry.space_group_name_H-M   'P 1'
#
loop_
_entity.id
_entity.type
_entity.pdbx_description
1 polymer ?
#
loop_
_entity_poly.entity_id
_entity_poly.type
_entity_poly.pdbx_seq_one_letter_code
_entity_poly.pdbx_strand_id
1 'polypeptide(L)'
;ITTIEGIAGEATLHPLQQAFIDQDAFQCGYCTSGQMMSAAALLHEPCGADDDAVRECMSGNICRCGAYTNIVAAVQQARKSV
;
A
#
# COMPACT_ATOMS: atom_id res chain seq x y z
N ILE A 1 -8.24 9.90 -13.65
CA ILE A 1 -7.67 8.55 -13.44
C ILE A 1 -6.23 8.78 -12.99
N THR A 2 -5.83 8.16 -11.88
CA THR A 2 -4.46 8.27 -11.33
C THR A 2 -3.83 6.89 -11.34
N THR A 3 -2.56 6.81 -11.71
CA THR A 3 -1.75 5.58 -11.69
C THR A 3 -0.58 5.74 -10.72
N ILE A 4 0.22 4.69 -10.56
CA ILE A 4 1.34 4.66 -9.60
C ILE A 4 2.37 5.77 -9.86
N GLU A 5 2.56 6.16 -11.12
CA GLU A 5 3.45 7.23 -11.54
C GLU A 5 2.97 8.59 -11.06
N GLY A 6 1.67 8.73 -10.77
CA GLY A 6 1.02 10.00 -10.43
C GLY A 6 0.81 10.26 -8.95
N ILE A 7 1.22 9.37 -8.04
CA ILE A 7 1.02 9.58 -6.60
C ILE A 7 2.20 10.28 -5.90
N ALA A 8 3.38 10.29 -6.52
CA ALA A 8 4.53 11.03 -6.00
C ALA A 8 4.34 12.55 -6.18
N GLY A 9 4.90 13.34 -5.26
CA GLY A 9 5.09 14.78 -5.47
C GLY A 9 6.28 15.07 -6.38
N GLU A 10 6.49 16.34 -6.74
CA GLU A 10 7.57 16.73 -7.69
C GLU A 10 8.97 16.26 -7.28
N ALA A 11 9.25 16.18 -5.98
CA ALA A 11 10.55 15.74 -5.45
C ALA A 11 10.43 14.80 -4.24
N THR A 12 9.21 14.36 -3.89
CA THR A 12 8.96 13.57 -2.68
C THR A 12 8.10 12.36 -2.99
N LEU A 13 8.44 11.23 -2.37
CA LEU A 13 7.61 10.03 -2.43
C LEU A 13 6.29 10.26 -1.69
N HIS A 14 5.24 9.60 -2.17
CA HIS A 14 4.00 9.47 -1.42
C HIS A 14 4.25 8.72 -0.11
N PRO A 15 3.53 9.01 1.01
CA PRO A 15 3.68 8.25 2.25
C PRO A 15 3.58 6.73 2.10
N LEU A 16 2.70 6.24 1.21
CA LEU A 16 2.63 4.81 0.86
C LEU A 16 3.88 4.30 0.14
N GLN A 17 4.44 5.07 -0.80
CA GLN A 17 5.66 4.68 -1.50
C GLN A 17 6.83 4.57 -0.52
N GLN A 18 6.96 5.53 0.40
CA GLN A 18 7.96 5.48 1.45
C GLN A 18 7.73 4.32 2.42
N ALA A 19 6.49 4.10 2.87
CA ALA A 19 6.17 2.99 3.79
C ALA A 19 6.47 1.61 3.18
N PHE A 20 6.27 1.43 1.87
CA PHE A 20 6.63 0.18 1.21
C PHE A 20 8.14 -0.06 1.17
N ILE A 21 8.95 1.01 1.08
CA ILE A 21 10.42 0.93 1.20
C ILE A 21 10.79 0.58 2.64
N ASP A 22 10.24 1.31 3.61
CA ASP A 22 10.59 1.16 5.03
C ASP A 22 10.25 -0.24 5.57
N GLN A 23 9.15 -0.82 5.10
CA GLN A 23 8.65 -2.13 5.55
C GLN A 23 9.08 -3.29 4.66
N ASP A 24 9.90 -3.06 3.62
CA ASP A 24 10.26 -4.09 2.64
C ASP A 24 9.01 -4.80 2.07
N ALA A 25 8.01 -4.01 1.67
CA ALA A 25 6.68 -4.47 1.27
C ALA A 25 6.59 -4.89 -0.20
N PHE A 26 7.70 -5.29 -0.79
CA PHE A 26 7.77 -5.78 -2.17
C PHE A 26 8.94 -6.76 -2.31
N GLN A 27 8.92 -7.53 -3.41
CA GLN A 27 10.06 -8.35 -3.82
C GLN A 27 10.27 -8.22 -5.32
N CYS A 28 9.58 -9.03 -6.14
CA CYS A 28 9.68 -8.96 -7.61
C CYS A 28 9.12 -7.66 -8.20
N GLY A 29 8.43 -6.85 -7.41
CA GLY A 29 7.86 -5.57 -7.85
C GLY A 29 6.54 -5.67 -8.62
N TYR A 30 6.20 -6.82 -9.20
CA TYR A 30 5.10 -6.91 -10.18
C TYR A 30 3.72 -6.48 -9.66
N CYS A 31 3.37 -6.88 -8.43
CA CYS A 31 2.08 -6.50 -7.83
C CYS A 31 2.10 -5.12 -7.14
N THR A 32 3.27 -4.49 -7.00
CA THR A 32 3.48 -3.34 -6.10
C THR A 32 2.65 -2.13 -6.51
N SER A 33 2.53 -1.86 -7.81
CA SER A 33 1.71 -0.75 -8.31
C SER A 33 0.23 -0.93 -7.94
N GLY A 34 -0.33 -2.12 -8.17
CA GLY A 34 -1.71 -2.45 -7.79
C GLY A 34 -1.94 -2.38 -6.27
N GLN A 35 -0.99 -2.90 -5.49
CA GLN A 35 -1.03 -2.81 -4.02
C GLN A 35 -1.03 -1.36 -3.54
N MET A 36 -0.11 -0.52 -4.02
CA MET A 36 -0.03 0.89 -3.60
C MET A 36 -1.27 1.68 -4.03
N MET A 37 -1.79 1.47 -5.24
CA MET A 37 -2.97 2.18 -5.71
C MET A 37 -4.25 1.76 -4.97
N SER A 38 -4.40 0.48 -4.67
CA SER A 38 -5.53 -0.01 -3.87
C SER A 38 -5.45 0.49 -2.43
N ALA A 39 -4.25 0.50 -1.84
CA ALA A 39 -4.03 1.09 -0.52
C ALA A 39 -4.33 2.58 -0.50
N ALA A 40 -3.96 3.34 -1.55
CA ALA A 40 -4.26 4.76 -1.66
C ALA A 40 -5.77 5.03 -1.70
N ALA A 41 -6.54 4.21 -2.42
CA ALA A 41 -8.00 4.28 -2.39
C ALA A 41 -8.56 3.94 -0.99
N LEU A 42 -8.04 2.87 -0.38
CA LEU A 42 -8.45 2.39 0.94
C LEU A 42 -8.30 3.46 2.04
N LEU A 43 -7.33 4.38 1.94
CA LEU A 43 -7.17 5.50 2.89
C LEU A 43 -8.38 6.45 2.95
N HIS A 44 -9.25 6.42 1.93
CA HIS A 44 -10.44 7.27 1.83
C HIS A 44 -11.76 6.48 1.84
N GLU A 45 -11.71 5.17 2.06
CA GLU A 45 -12.86 4.27 2.06
C GLU A 45 -13.14 3.72 3.48
N PRO A 46 -14.38 3.28 3.76
CA PRO A 46 -14.72 2.65 5.04
C PRO A 46 -14.02 1.29 5.18
N CYS A 47 -12.81 1.31 5.76
CA CYS A 47 -12.05 0.13 6.13
C CYS A 47 -11.65 0.20 7.60
N GLY A 48 -11.78 -0.91 8.34
CA GLY A 48 -11.41 -0.99 9.76
C GLY A 48 -9.92 -0.66 10.00
N ALA A 49 -9.60 -0.29 11.25
CA ALA A 49 -8.26 0.16 11.63
C ALA A 49 -7.27 -0.98 11.90
N ASP A 50 -7.76 -2.18 12.22
CA ASP A 50 -6.91 -3.34 12.50
C ASP A 50 -6.35 -3.98 11.22
N ASP A 51 -5.40 -4.89 11.41
CA ASP A 51 -4.72 -5.58 10.32
C ASP A 51 -5.65 -6.51 9.54
N ASP A 52 -6.64 -7.12 10.19
CA ASP A 52 -7.56 -8.05 9.53
C ASP A 52 -8.48 -7.31 8.56
N ALA A 53 -8.94 -6.12 8.95
CA ALA A 53 -9.66 -5.22 8.05
C ALA A 53 -8.79 -4.82 6.85
N VAL A 54 -7.52 -4.46 7.05
CA VAL A 54 -6.61 -4.14 5.94
C VAL A 54 -6.45 -5.35 5.00
N ARG A 55 -6.26 -6.55 5.54
CA ARG A 55 -6.15 -7.78 4.73
C ARG A 55 -7.39 -8.01 3.88
N GLU A 56 -8.57 -7.85 4.45
CA GLU A 56 -9.83 -8.03 3.73
C GLU A 56 -10.01 -6.97 2.63
N CYS A 57 -9.84 -5.69 2.98
CA CYS A 57 -9.96 -4.58 2.01
C CYS A 57 -8.92 -4.68 0.87
N MET A 58 -7.76 -5.29 1.13
CA MET A 58 -6.68 -5.46 0.14
C MET A 58 -6.71 -6.82 -0.60
N SER A 59 -7.68 -7.69 -0.29
CA SER A 59 -7.73 -9.09 -0.76
C SER A 59 -7.78 -9.25 -2.28
N GLY A 60 -8.22 -8.21 -3.01
CA GLY A 60 -8.22 -8.18 -4.48
C GLY A 60 -6.84 -8.09 -5.14
N ASN A 61 -5.77 -7.84 -4.38
CA ASN A 61 -4.41 -7.70 -4.92
C ASN A 61 -3.52 -8.89 -4.53
N ILE A 62 -3.22 -9.74 -5.50
CA ILE A 62 -2.47 -10.98 -5.28
C ILE A 62 -0.95 -10.75 -5.40
N CYS A 63 -0.21 -11.19 -4.37
CA CYS A 63 1.24 -11.24 -4.32
C CYS A 63 1.75 -12.69 -4.33
N ARG A 64 2.54 -13.06 -5.35
CA ARG A 64 3.13 -14.42 -5.41
C ARG A 64 4.42 -14.55 -4.60
N CYS A 65 5.10 -13.44 -4.34
CA CYS A 65 6.30 -13.39 -3.51
C CYS A 65 6.02 -13.61 -2.01
N GLY A 66 4.76 -13.45 -1.57
CA GLY A 66 4.37 -13.64 -0.18
C GLY A 66 4.66 -12.45 0.73
N ALA A 67 4.78 -11.23 0.20
CA ALA A 67 5.09 -10.02 0.97
C ALA A 67 3.91 -9.45 1.79
N TYR A 68 2.80 -10.19 1.96
CA TYR A 68 1.55 -9.67 2.53
C TYR A 68 1.68 -9.08 3.93
N THR A 69 2.45 -9.72 4.83
CA THR A 69 2.67 -9.19 6.19
C THR A 69 3.29 -7.80 6.15
N ASN A 70 4.27 -7.60 5.26
CA ASN A 70 4.98 -6.33 5.10
C ASN A 70 4.10 -5.29 4.39
N ILE A 71 3.28 -5.72 3.42
CA ILE A 71 2.29 -4.85 2.77
C ILE A 71 1.28 -4.31 3.79
N VAL A 72 0.74 -5.16 4.66
CA VAL A 72 -0.18 -4.73 5.73
C VAL A 72 0.54 -3.73 6.66
N ALA A 73 1.78 -4.02 7.06
CA ALA A 73 2.57 -3.09 7.88
C ALA A 73 2.78 -1.73 7.19
N ALA A 74 3.06 -1.72 5.88
CA ALA A 74 3.24 -0.48 5.11
C ALA A 74 1.95 0.35 5.02
N VAL A 75 0.80 -0.29 4.80
CA VAL A 75 -0.50 0.40 4.80
C VAL A 75 -0.80 1.01 6.18
N GLN A 76 -0.54 0.27 7.25
CA GLN A 76 -0.74 0.76 8.62
C GLN A 76 0.23 1.89 8.99
N GLN A 77 1.47 1.84 8.51
CA GLN A 77 2.40 2.95 8.65
C GLN A 77 1.89 4.19 7.92
N ALA A 78 1.45 4.05 6.66
CA ALA A 78 0.96 5.17 5.87
C ALA A 78 -0.30 5.83 6.47
N ARG A 79 -1.21 5.05 7.04
CA ARG A 79 -2.41 5.54 7.76
C ARG A 79 -2.10 6.51 8.91
N LYS A 80 -0.91 6.43 9.51
CA LYS A 80 -0.49 7.32 10.61
C LYS A 80 0.07 8.65 10.10
N SER A 81 0.37 8.74 8.81
CA SER A 81 1.09 9.83 8.17
C SER A 81 0.21 10.67 7.23
N VAL A 82 -1.10 10.36 7.15
CA VAL A 82 -2.11 11.01 6.31
C VAL A 82 -3.26 11.49 7.18
#